data_AF-A0A7W1I268-F1
#
_entry.id   AF-A0A7W1I268-F1
#
_cell.length_a   1.000
_cell.length_b   1.000
_cell.length_c   1.000
_cell.angle_alpha   90.00
_cell.angle_beta   90.00
_cell.angle_gamma   90.00
#
_symmetry.space_group_name_H-M   'P 1'
#
loop_
_entity.id
_entity.type
_entity.pdbx_description
1 polymer ?
#
loop_
_entity_poly.entity_id
_entity_poly.type
_entity_poly.pdbx_seq_one_letter_code
_entity_poly.pdbx_strand_id
1 'polypeptide(L)'
;MSRRRGHGEGSISQRADGRWMARVDLGYQNGKRRRKTVYGRTRKAVADQLPRILQAAQQGNVITDERQTVDRYLQDWLKHKESRLRPRAFATYQQAASVARHRVHRAREAQSSAR
;
A
#
# COMPACT_ATOMS: atom_id res chain seq x y z
N MET A 1 -0.12 23.95 27.86
CA MET A 1 1.07 23.72 27.02
C MET A 1 0.91 22.40 26.27
N SER A 2 0.51 22.40 24.99
CA SER A 2 0.41 21.15 24.23
C SER A 2 1.82 20.66 23.90
N ARG A 3 2.24 19.53 24.48
CA ARG A 3 3.52 18.88 24.17
C ARG A 3 3.56 18.59 22.67
N ARG A 4 4.38 19.35 21.92
CA ARG A 4 4.58 19.14 20.49
C ARG A 4 5.24 17.78 20.33
N ARG A 5 4.58 16.88 19.60
CA ARG A 5 5.09 15.53 19.32
C ARG A 5 6.46 15.62 18.64
N GLY A 6 7.35 14.69 18.95
CA GLY A 6 8.64 14.56 18.29
C GLY A 6 8.47 14.37 16.78
N HIS A 7 9.45 14.84 16.01
CA HIS A 7 9.46 14.64 14.57
C HIS A 7 9.42 13.14 14.24
N GLY A 8 8.44 12.70 13.44
CA GLY A 8 8.33 11.31 13.00
C GLY A 8 7.46 10.38 13.87
N GLU A 9 6.98 10.79 15.05
CA GLU A 9 6.12 9.95 15.92
C GLU A 9 4.76 9.57 15.30
N GLY A 10 4.32 10.38 14.34
CA GLY A 10 3.02 10.24 13.68
C GLY A 10 1.84 10.84 14.48
N SER A 11 0.75 11.10 13.76
CA SER A 11 -0.47 11.70 14.30
C SER A 11 -1.69 10.86 13.95
N ILE A 12 -2.64 10.75 14.88
CA ILE A 12 -3.93 10.10 14.68
C ILE A 12 -5.01 11.16 14.81
N SER A 13 -5.89 11.28 13.82
CA SER A 13 -7.04 12.19 13.85
C SER A 13 -8.27 11.55 13.19
N GLN A 14 -9.45 12.00 13.59
CA GLN A 14 -10.70 11.64 12.92
C GLN A 14 -10.98 12.64 11.79
N ARG A 15 -11.48 12.15 10.66
CA ARG A 15 -11.89 12.95 9.51
C ARG A 15 -13.36 13.34 9.61
N ALA A 16 -13.77 14.32 8.81
CA ALA A 16 -15.16 14.75 8.71
C ALA A 16 -16.13 13.63 8.25
N ASP A 17 -15.63 12.62 7.53
CA ASP A 17 -16.41 11.44 7.10
C ASP A 17 -16.51 10.35 8.19
N GLY A 18 -16.08 10.64 9.42
CA GLY A 18 -16.11 9.72 10.56
C GLY A 18 -14.98 8.69 10.57
N ARG A 19 -14.17 8.58 9.50
CA ARG A 19 -13.03 7.64 9.45
C ARG A 19 -11.84 8.14 10.25
N TRP A 20 -11.09 7.22 10.81
CA TRP A 20 -9.84 7.50 11.51
C TRP A 20 -8.66 7.46 10.55
N MET A 21 -7.68 8.34 10.78
CA MET A 21 -6.49 8.49 9.96
C MET A 21 -5.25 8.50 10.86
N ALA A 22 -4.23 7.70 10.55
CA ALA A 22 -2.87 7.88 11.08
C ALA A 22 -1.97 8.42 9.98
N ARG A 23 -1.10 9.37 10.32
CA ARG A 23 -0.11 9.93 9.40
C ARG A 23 1.28 9.86 10.03
N VAL A 24 2.25 9.38 9.27
CA VAL A 24 3.66 9.34 9.64
C VAL A 24 4.46 10.18 8.65
N ASP A 25 5.37 11.00 9.18
CA ASP A 25 6.35 11.73 8.37
C ASP A 25 7.57 10.82 8.14
N LEU A 26 7.92 10.60 6.87
CA LEU A 26 9.03 9.73 6.47
C LEU A 26 10.25 10.55 6.03
N GLY A 27 10.29 11.85 6.36
CA GLY A 27 11.36 12.74 5.98
C GLY A 27 11.30 13.16 4.50
N TYR A 28 12.47 13.42 3.93
CA TYR A 28 12.62 13.89 2.55
C TYR A 28 13.33 12.82 1.71
N GLN A 29 12.83 12.59 0.50
CA GLN A 29 13.51 11.77 -0.51
C GLN A 29 13.56 12.56 -1.80
N ASN A 30 14.75 12.74 -2.37
CA ASN A 30 14.98 13.51 -3.60
C ASN A 30 14.36 14.93 -3.54
N GLY A 31 14.54 15.62 -2.41
CA GLY A 31 13.99 16.96 -2.18
C GLY A 31 12.48 17.02 -1.93
N LYS A 32 11.75 15.90 -2.05
CA LYS A 32 10.30 15.83 -1.81
C LYS A 32 9.99 15.21 -0.45
N ARG A 33 9.11 15.87 0.30
CA ARG A 33 8.64 15.36 1.60
C ARG A 33 7.76 14.12 1.39
N ARG A 34 8.09 13.04 2.08
CA ARG A 34 7.32 11.79 2.04
C ARG A 34 6.52 11.64 3.33
N ARG A 35 5.23 11.33 3.17
CA ARG A 35 4.32 11.04 4.27
C ARG A 35 3.53 9.78 3.96
N LYS A 36 3.37 8.90 4.93
CA LYS A 36 2.45 7.77 4.83
C LYS A 36 1.20 8.09 5.62
N THR A 37 0.04 7.75 5.06
CA THR A 37 -1.26 7.89 5.74
C THR A 37 -2.01 6.56 5.63
N VAL A 38 -2.53 6.06 6.75
CA VAL A 38 -3.42 4.89 6.81
C VAL A 38 -4.77 5.28 7.39
N TYR A 39 -5.79 4.50 7.05
CA TYR A 39 -7.18 4.78 7.42
C TYR A 39 -7.83 3.56 8.05
N GLY A 40 -8.74 3.80 9.00
CA GLY A 40 -9.51 2.76 9.65
C GLY A 40 -10.86 3.25 10.10
N ARG A 41 -11.75 2.31 10.44
CA ARG A 41 -13.09 2.62 10.97
C ARG A 41 -13.05 3.05 12.43
N THR A 42 -12.01 2.67 13.17
CA THR A 42 -11.86 2.98 14.60
C THR A 42 -10.47 3.56 14.88
N ARG A 43 -10.36 4.35 15.96
CA ARG A 43 -9.08 4.88 16.45
C ARG A 43 -8.09 3.76 16.74
N LYS A 44 -8.58 2.68 17.34
CA LYS A 44 -7.77 1.50 17.71
C LYS A 44 -7.16 0.83 16.49
N ALA A 45 -7.95 0.57 15.44
CA ALA A 45 -7.44 -0.07 14.23
C ALA A 45 -6.26 0.69 13.61
N VAL A 46 -6.36 2.01 13.59
CA VAL A 46 -5.33 2.90 13.08
C VAL A 46 -4.11 2.99 14.02
N ALA A 47 -4.34 3.00 15.34
CA ALA A 47 -3.28 2.98 16.34
C ALA A 47 -2.48 1.68 16.31
N ASP A 48 -3.12 0.54 16.09
CA ASP A 48 -2.48 -0.77 16.01
C ASP A 48 -1.62 -0.91 14.73
N GLN A 49 -1.94 -0.18 13.66
CA GLN A 49 -1.13 -0.13 12.41
C GLN A 49 0.08 0.80 12.51
N LEU A 50 0.00 1.85 13.33
CA LEU A 50 1.02 2.90 13.42
C LEU A 50 2.44 2.36 13.77
N PRO A 51 2.63 1.45 14.74
CA PRO A 51 3.94 0.87 15.04
C PRO A 51 4.58 0.16 13.84
N ARG A 52 3.79 -0.54 13.03
CA ARG A 52 4.29 -1.26 11.84
C ARG A 52 4.84 -0.30 10.80
N ILE A 53 4.16 0.83 10.60
CA ILE A 53 4.58 1.89 9.68
C ILE A 53 5.87 2.53 10.18
N LEU A 54 5.95 2.83 11.47
CA LEU A 54 7.16 3.41 12.08
C LEU A 54 8.36 2.46 11.99
N GLN A 55 8.15 1.18 12.28
CA GLN A 55 9.20 0.17 12.17
C GLN A 55 9.69 0.03 10.72
N ALA A 56 8.78 -0.05 9.76
CA ALA A 56 9.14 -0.14 8.35
C ALA A 56 9.85 1.13 7.85
N ALA A 57 9.47 2.31 8.37
CA ALA A 57 10.16 3.57 8.10
C ALA A 57 11.60 3.58 8.63
N GLN A 58 11.81 3.11 9.87
CA GLN A 58 13.13 3.02 10.50
C GLN A 58 14.07 2.06 9.77
N GLN A 59 13.52 0.97 9.22
CA GLN A 59 14.28 -0.04 8.48
C GLN A 59 14.63 0.40 7.04
N GLY A 60 14.25 1.61 6.61
CA GLY A 60 14.46 2.07 5.23
C GLY A 60 13.65 1.30 4.19
N ASN A 61 12.76 0.41 4.63
CA ASN A 61 11.92 -0.36 3.74
C ASN A 61 10.85 0.55 3.15
N VAL A 62 10.67 0.46 1.83
CA VAL A 62 9.50 1.03 1.17
C VAL A 62 8.29 0.37 1.83
N ILE A 63 7.58 1.14 2.67
CA ILE A 63 6.30 0.73 3.23
C ILE A 63 5.38 0.51 2.05
N THR A 64 5.36 -0.73 1.56
CA THR A 64 4.52 -1.17 0.45
C THR A 64 3.13 -0.75 0.78
N ASP A 65 2.51 -0.05 -0.17
CA ASP A 65 1.18 0.44 0.02
C ASP A 65 0.28 -0.73 0.41
N GLU A 66 -0.43 -0.63 1.54
CA GLU A 66 -1.43 -1.62 1.95
C GLU A 66 -2.46 -1.85 0.82
N ARG A 67 -2.52 -0.92 -0.13
CA ARG A 67 -3.15 -1.06 -1.45
C ARG A 67 -2.19 -1.70 -2.47
N GLN A 68 -1.81 -2.96 -2.27
CA GLN A 68 -1.28 -3.74 -3.39
C GLN A 68 -2.41 -3.92 -4.40
N THR A 69 -2.20 -3.51 -5.64
CA THR A 69 -3.17 -3.78 -6.71
C THR A 69 -3.12 -5.26 -7.06
N VAL A 70 -4.24 -5.83 -7.49
CA VAL A 70 -4.29 -7.22 -8.00
C VAL A 70 -3.26 -7.40 -9.13
N ASP A 71 -3.10 -6.38 -9.98
CA ASP A 71 -2.08 -6.35 -11.03
C ASP A 71 -0.65 -6.54 -10.48
N ARG A 72 -0.29 -5.76 -9.45
CA ARG A 72 1.03 -5.85 -8.83
C ARG A 72 1.24 -7.16 -8.07
N TYR A 73 0.22 -7.61 -7.36
CA TYR A 73 0.24 -8.90 -6.68
C TYR A 73 0.51 -10.06 -7.64
N LEU A 74 -0.18 -10.10 -8.80
CA LEU A 74 0.01 -11.16 -9.79
C LEU A 74 1.40 -11.15 -10.42
N GLN A 75 1.99 -9.96 -10.64
CA GLN A 75 3.37 -9.84 -11.12
C GLN A 75 4.37 -10.38 -10.08
N ASP A 76 4.23 -9.95 -8.83
CA ASP A 76 5.10 -10.39 -7.74
C ASP A 76 4.97 -11.91 -7.55
N TRP A 77 3.75 -12.44 -7.60
CA TRP A 77 3.48 -13.86 -7.47
C TRP A 77 4.10 -14.69 -8.60
N LEU A 78 3.96 -14.26 -9.87
CA LEU A 78 4.60 -14.95 -11.00
C LEU A 78 6.12 -14.99 -10.85
N LYS A 79 6.75 -13.88 -10.47
CA LYS A 79 8.20 -13.81 -10.24
C LYS A 79 8.67 -14.83 -9.20
N HIS A 80 7.88 -15.04 -8.13
CA HIS A 80 8.21 -16.05 -7.11
C HIS A 80 7.96 -17.49 -7.58
N LYS A 81 7.09 -17.72 -8.57
CA LYS A 81 6.76 -19.04 -9.09
C LYS A 81 7.70 -19.50 -10.21
N GLU A 82 8.38 -18.58 -10.89
CA GLU A 82 9.29 -18.87 -11.99
C GLU A 82 10.37 -19.91 -11.63
N SER A 83 10.98 -19.79 -10.46
CA SER A 83 12.01 -20.75 -10.00
C SER A 83 11.46 -22.11 -9.55
N ARG A 84 10.15 -22.22 -9.31
CA ARG A 84 9.50 -23.42 -8.75
C ARG A 84 8.69 -24.22 -9.77
N LEU A 85 8.44 -23.65 -10.95
CA LEU A 85 7.59 -24.26 -11.96
C LEU A 85 8.41 -24.67 -13.18
N ARG A 86 8.03 -25.79 -13.79
CA ARG A 86 8.54 -26.18 -15.11
C ARG A 86 8.11 -25.15 -16.15
N PRO A 87 8.91 -24.89 -17.21
CA PRO A 87 8.63 -23.83 -18.19
C PRO A 87 7.21 -23.85 -18.76
N ARG A 88 6.69 -25.05 -19.07
CA ARG A 88 5.34 -25.23 -19.63
C ARG A 88 4.22 -24.90 -18.63
N ALA A 89 4.42 -25.22 -17.36
CA ALA A 89 3.48 -24.82 -16.31
C ALA A 89 3.53 -23.30 -16.12
N PHE A 90 4.73 -22.71 -16.03
CA PHE A 90 4.91 -21.28 -15.88
C PHE A 90 4.24 -20.46 -17.01
N ALA A 91 4.38 -20.88 -18.26
CA ALA A 91 3.72 -20.25 -19.41
C ALA A 91 2.19 -20.22 -19.27
N THR A 92 1.60 -21.30 -18.75
CA THR A 92 0.15 -21.38 -18.49
C THR A 92 -0.29 -20.38 -17.41
N TYR A 93 0.49 -20.27 -16.33
CA TYR A 93 0.23 -19.30 -15.27
C TYR A 93 0.41 -17.85 -15.74
N GLN A 94 1.41 -17.57 -16.58
CA GLN A 94 1.60 -16.26 -17.20
C GLN A 94 0.40 -15.86 -18.05
N GLN A 95 -0.13 -16.79 -18.87
CA GLN A 95 -1.29 -16.53 -19.71
C GLN A 95 -2.54 -16.19 -18.88
N ALA A 96 -2.82 -16.98 -17.83
CA ALA A 96 -3.95 -16.74 -16.95
C ALA A 96 -3.85 -15.39 -16.20
N ALA A 97 -2.66 -15.07 -15.70
CA ALA A 97 -2.41 -13.79 -15.04
C ALA A 97 -2.56 -12.61 -16.01
N SER A 98 -2.09 -12.73 -17.26
CA SER A 98 -2.25 -11.69 -18.29
C SER A 98 -3.73 -11.36 -18.56
N VAL A 99 -4.57 -12.39 -18.72
CA VAL A 99 -6.02 -12.22 -18.91
C VAL A 99 -6.67 -11.54 -17.71
N ALA A 100 -6.33 -11.97 -16.49
CA ALA A 100 -6.86 -11.38 -15.26
C ALA A 100 -6.47 -9.90 -15.14
N ARG A 101 -5.22 -9.56 -15.45
CA ARG A 101 -4.71 -8.18 -15.43
C ARG A 101 -5.44 -7.30 -16.44
N HIS A 102 -5.61 -7.76 -17.67
CA HIS A 102 -6.32 -7.01 -18.70
C HIS A 102 -7.78 -6.70 -18.30
N ARG A 103 -8.48 -7.64 -17.66
CA ARG A 103 -9.84 -7.42 -17.15
C ARG A 103 -9.89 -6.36 -16.04
N VAL A 104 -8.92 -6.39 -15.12
CA VAL A 104 -8.80 -5.39 -14.04
C VAL A 104 -8.53 -3.99 -14.59
N HIS A 105 -7.69 -3.88 -15.63
CA HIS A 105 -7.42 -2.60 -16.28
C HIS A 105 -8.67 -2.02 -16.96
N ARG A 106 -9.38 -2.80 -17.78
CA ARG A 106 -10.62 -2.35 -18.42
C ARG A 106 -11.71 -1.95 -17.43
N ALA A 107 -11.84 -2.68 -16.32
CA ALA A 107 -12.81 -2.34 -15.27
C ALA A 107 -12.49 -1.00 -14.57
N ARG A 108 -11.20 -0.67 -14.41
CA ARG A 108 -10.76 0.61 -13.83
C ARG A 108 -10.98 1.78 -14.79
N GLU A 109 -10.70 1.59 -16.07
CA GLU A 109 -10.93 2.61 -17.10
C GLU A 109 -12.42 2.95 -17.20
N ALA A 110 -13.28 1.93 -17.19
CA ALA A 110 -14.74 2.11 -17.17
C ALA A 110 -15.23 2.85 -15.91
N GLN A 111 -14.67 2.57 -14.73
CA GLN A 111 -15.01 3.27 -13.49
C GLN A 111 -14.47 4.70 -13.42
N SER A 112 -13.36 5.01 -14.10
CA SER A 112 -12.79 6.36 -14.12
C SER A 112 -13.43 7.27 -15.16
N SER A 113 -14.05 6.71 -16.21
CA SER A 113 -14.78 7.47 -17.24
C SER A 113 -16.21 7.83 -16.84
N ALA A 114 -16.72 7.29 -15.73
CA ALA A 114 -18.07 7.50 -15.21
C ALA A 114 -18.13 8.50 -14.03
N ARG A 115 -17.04 9.24 -13.79
CA ARG A 115 -16.91 10.28 -12.76
C ARG A 115 -16.48 11.59 -13.38
#